data_AF-A0A2I5T3K1-F1
#
_entry.id   AF-A0A2I5T3K1-F1
#
_cell.length_a   1.000
_cell.length_b   1.000
_cell.length_c   1.000
_cell.angle_alpha   90.00
_cell.angle_beta   90.00
_cell.angle_gamma   90.00
#
_symmetry.space_group_name_H-M   'P 1'
#
loop_
_entity.id
_entity.type
_entity.pdbx_description
1 polymer ?
#
loop_
_entity_poly.entity_id
_entity_poly.type
_entity_poly.pdbx_seq_one_letter_code
_entity_poly.pdbx_strand_id
1 'polypeptide(L)' 'MIIPWQQLDPETLENLIESFVLREGTDYGEHERTLEQKVADVRRQLEHGEAVLVWSELHETINVMPRSQLTASDLHEY' A
#
# COMPACT_ATOMS: atom_id res chain seq x y z
N MET A 1 1.63 -8.71 10.26
CA MET A 1 0.44 -9.55 9.90
C MET A 1 -0.23 -9.00 8.62
N ILE A 2 -0.73 -9.82 7.69
CA ILE A 2 -1.47 -9.30 6.51
C ILE A 2 -2.95 -9.11 6.88
N ILE A 3 -3.51 -7.93 6.60
CA ILE A 3 -4.93 -7.60 6.82
C ILE A 3 -5.64 -7.33 5.50
N PRO A 4 -6.92 -7.71 5.35
CA PRO A 4 -7.71 -7.38 4.17
C PRO A 4 -8.07 -5.89 4.18
N TRP A 5 -7.83 -5.22 3.06
CA TRP A 5 -8.12 -3.79 2.88
C TRP A 5 -9.60 -3.44 3.04
N GLN A 6 -10.49 -4.41 2.86
CA GLN A 6 -11.94 -4.26 3.06
C GLN A 6 -12.32 -4.04 4.53
N GLN A 7 -11.42 -4.35 5.48
CA GLN A 7 -11.67 -4.11 6.91
C GLN A 7 -11.29 -2.70 7.36
N LEU A 8 -10.67 -1.90 6.48
CA LEU A 8 -10.34 -0.52 6.79
C LEU A 8 -11.40 0.44 6.27
N ASP A 9 -11.54 1.55 6.98
CA ASP A 9 -12.28 2.69 6.48
C ASP A 9 -11.69 3.16 5.15
N PRO A 10 -12.54 3.50 4.17
CA PRO A 10 -12.09 3.92 2.86
C PRO A 10 -11.18 5.15 2.93
N GLU A 11 -11.45 6.08 3.86
CA GLU A 11 -10.63 7.25 4.10
C GLU A 11 -9.24 6.87 4.64
N THR A 12 -9.17 5.94 5.60
CA THR A 12 -7.88 5.43 6.12
C THR A 12 -7.11 4.71 5.03
N LEU A 13 -7.77 3.86 4.26
CA LEU A 13 -7.14 3.17 3.14
C LEU A 13 -6.54 4.16 2.12
N GLU A 14 -7.29 5.21 1.78
CA GLU A 14 -6.84 6.24 0.86
C GLU A 14 -5.62 6.98 1.40
N ASN A 15 -5.62 7.38 2.67
CA ASN A 15 -4.47 8.02 3.33
C ASN A 15 -3.22 7.12 3.36
N LEU A 16 -3.40 5.81 3.59
CA LEU A 16 -2.31 4.83 3.59
C LEU A 16 -1.70 4.68 2.20
N ILE A 17 -2.55 4.58 1.17
CA ILE A 17 -2.12 4.49 -0.22
C ILE A 17 -1.44 5.80 -0.64
N GLU A 18 -1.99 6.95 -0.27
CA GLU A 18 -1.40 8.25 -0.56
C GLU A 18 0.01 8.36 0.05
N SER A 19 0.14 8.02 1.33
CA SER A 19 1.41 7.98 2.04
C SER A 19 2.42 7.02 1.38
N PHE A 20 1.94 5.87 0.90
CA PHE A 20 2.75 4.89 0.17
C PHE A 20 3.25 5.46 -1.15
N VAL A 21 2.37 6.05 -1.96
CA VAL A 21 2.70 6.68 -3.25
C VAL A 21 3.69 7.84 -3.06
N LEU A 22 3.49 8.65 -2.01
CA LEU A 22 4.38 9.77 -1.67
C LEU A 22 5.77 9.28 -1.24
N ARG A 23 5.86 8.12 -0.57
CA ARG A 23 7.10 7.60 0.00
C ARG A 23 7.89 6.74 -0.99
N GLU A 24 7.23 5.86 -1.74
CA GLU A 24 7.87 5.05 -2.79
C GLU A 24 8.15 5.86 -4.05
N GLY A 25 7.51 7.03 -4.21
CA GLY A 25 7.75 7.89 -5.36
C GLY A 25 7.60 7.12 -6.66
N THR A 26 6.59 6.22 -6.75
CA THR A 26 6.45 5.29 -7.85
C THR A 26 6.41 6.07 -9.16
N ASP A 27 7.54 6.04 -9.86
CA ASP A 27 7.82 6.72 -11.11
C ASP A 27 7.24 5.86 -12.23
N TYR A 28 5.91 5.75 -12.25
CA TYR A 28 5.19 5.07 -13.32
C TYR A 28 5.12 5.99 -14.56
N GLY A 29 6.28 6.15 -15.20
CA GLY A 29 6.45 6.67 -16.55
C GLY A 29 6.49 8.20 -16.67
N GLU A 30 7.16 8.65 -17.73
CA GLU A 30 7.45 10.03 -18.16
C GLU A 30 6.20 10.94 -18.36
N HIS A 31 5.01 10.48 -17.98
CA HIS A 31 3.77 11.25 -17.99
C HIS A 31 3.42 11.63 -16.55
N GLU A 32 3.21 12.93 -16.31
CA GLU A 32 2.80 13.53 -15.04
C GLU A 32 1.44 12.96 -14.56
N ARG A 33 1.43 11.75 -14.02
CA ARG A 33 0.25 11.18 -13.37
C ARG A 33 0.05 11.88 -12.03
N THR A 34 -1.13 12.41 -11.82
CA THR A 34 -1.52 13.05 -10.56
C THR A 34 -1.51 12.03 -9.42
N LEU A 35 -1.35 12.53 -8.18
CA LEU A 35 -1.39 11.71 -6.98
C LEU A 35 -2.66 10.83 -6.94
N GLU A 36 -3.82 11.40 -7.26
CA GLU A 36 -5.10 10.69 -7.33
C GLU A 36 -5.08 9.49 -8.29
N GLN A 37 -4.44 9.62 -9.46
CA GLN A 37 -4.33 8.52 -10.42
C GLN A 37 -3.46 7.40 -9.86
N LYS A 38 -2.36 7.74 -9.17
CA LYS A 38 -1.49 6.75 -8.53
C LYS A 38 -2.21 6.05 -7.38
N VAL A 39 -2.98 6.79 -6.58
CA VAL A 39 -3.81 6.23 -5.50
C VAL A 39 -4.84 5.25 -6.06
N ALA A 40 -5.52 5.60 -7.14
CA ALA A 40 -6.47 4.72 -7.81
C ALA A 40 -5.81 3.45 -8.38
N ASP A 41 -4.58 3.56 -8.87
CA ASP A 41 -3.82 2.42 -9.39
C ASP A 41 -3.43 1.43 -8.27
N VAL A 42 -2.88 1.92 -7.16
CA VAL A 42 -2.55 1.09 -6.00
C VAL A 42 -3.80 0.49 -5.38
N ARG A 43 -4.92 1.23 -5.35
CA ARG A 43 -6.22 0.68 -4.94
C ARG A 43 -6.64 -0.50 -5.81
N ARG A 44 -6.50 -0.39 -7.13
CA ARG A 44 -6.74 -1.52 -8.03
C ARG A 44 -5.80 -2.68 -7.75
N GLN A 45 -4.52 -2.43 -7.48
CA GLN A 45 -3.58 -3.48 -7.11
C GLN A 45 -4.02 -4.21 -5.82
N LEU A 46 -4.56 -3.50 -4.83
CA LEU A 46 -5.15 -4.10 -3.63
C LEU A 46 -6.39 -4.95 -3.95
N GLU A 47 -7.25 -4.48 -4.85
CA GLU A 47 -8.43 -5.23 -5.32
C GLU A 47 -8.04 -6.49 -6.09
N HIS A 48 -7.00 -6.43 -6.92
CA HIS A 48 -6.45 -7.54 -7.69
C HIS A 48 -5.58 -8.50 -6.85
N GLY A 49 -5.20 -8.12 -5.63
CA GLY A 49 -4.31 -8.89 -4.76
C GLY A 49 -2.82 -8.77 -5.11
N GLU A 50 -2.46 -7.80 -5.96
CA GLU A 50 -1.08 -7.44 -6.31
C GLU A 50 -0.42 -6.60 -5.21
N ALA A 51 -1.20 -5.90 -4.39
CA ALA A 51 -0.76 -5.24 -3.17
C ALA A 51 -1.49 -5.81 -1.95
N VAL A 52 -0.83 -5.77 -0.80
CA VAL A 52 -1.38 -6.23 0.48
C VAL A 52 -1.11 -5.22 1.57
N LEU A 53 -1.95 -5.22 2.59
CA LEU A 53 -1.75 -4.40 3.77
C LEU A 53 -1.09 -5.23 4.86
N VAL A 54 -0.05 -4.67 5.46
CA VAL A 54 0.71 -5.27 6.54
C VAL A 54 0.48 -4.44 7.80
N TRP A 55 -0.16 -5.06 8.79
CA TRP A 55 -0.23 -4.56 10.15
C TRP A 55 1.09 -4.85 10.88
N SER A 56 1.69 -3.80 11.42
CA SER A 56 2.85 -3.85 12.31
C SER A 56 2.36 -3.76 13.75
N GLU A 57 2.60 -4.82 14.53
CA GLU A 57 2.26 -4.83 15.95
C GLU A 57 3.24 -3.96 16.75
N LEU A 58 4.49 -3.83 16.28
CA LEU A 58 5.52 -3.02 16.93
C LEU A 58 5.21 -1.53 16.94
N HIS A 59 4.66 -1.02 15.84
CA HIS A 59 4.37 0.40 15.66
C HIS A 59 2.88 0.72 15.69
N GLU A 60 2.02 -0.28 15.86
CA GLU A 60 0.55 -0.16 15.78
C GLU A 60 0.10 0.61 14.52
N THR A 61 0.75 0.31 13.38
CA THR A 61 0.52 0.99 12.11
C THR A 61 0.29 0.02 10.97
N ILE A 62 -0.38 0.51 9.93
CA ILE A 62 -0.64 -0.23 8.70
C ILE A 62 0.29 0.32 7.63
N ASN A 63 0.89 -0.58 6.86
CA ASN A 63 1.66 -0.24 5.68
C ASN A 63 1.09 -0.96 4.46
N VAL A 64 1.07 -0.27 3.33
CA VAL A 64 0.76 -0.88 2.03
C VAL A 64 2.07 -1.40 1.46
N MET A 65 2.08 -2.64 0.99
CA MET A 65 3.24 -3.22 0.31
C MET A 65 2.80 -3.98 -0.95
N PRO A 66 3.51 -3.83 -2.08
CA PRO A 66 3.28 -4.67 -3.23
C PRO A 66 3.67 -6.11 -2.88
N ARG A 67 2.84 -7.06 -3.28
CA ARG A 67 3.02 -8.48 -3.01
C ARG A 67 4.30 -9.02 -3.64
N SER A 68 4.78 -8.37 -4.71
CA SER A 68 6.07 -8.64 -5.35
C SER A 68 7.28 -8.25 -4.51
N GLN A 69 7.14 -7.26 -3.62
CA GLN A 69 8.22 -6.75 -2.76
C GLN A 69 8.18 -7.35 -1.35
N LEU A 70 7.04 -7.92 -0.96
CA LEU A 70 6.90 -8.64 0.30
C LEU A 70 7.85 -9.85 0.34
N THR A 71 8.96 -9.73 1.06
CA THR A 71 9.85 -10.88 1.33
C THR A 71 9.50 -11.52 2.67
N ALA A 72 9.96 -12.76 2.89
CA ALA A 72 9.75 -13.46 4.16
C ALA A 72 10.43 -12.74 5.35
N SER A 73 11.45 -11.92 5.08
CA SER A 73 12.15 -11.12 6.09
C SER A 73 11.30 -9.94 6.57
N ASP A 74 10.57 -9.29 5.66
CA ASP A 74 9.70 -8.14 5.98
C ASP A 74 8.56 -8.53 6.93
N LEU A 75 8.14 -9.79 6.92
CA LEU A 75 7.10 -10.29 7.84
C LEU A 75 7.60 -10.48 9.28
N HIS A 76 8.92 -10.47 9.50
CA HIS A 76 9.53 -10.70 10.81
C HIS A 76 10.05 -9.41 11.46
N GLU A 77 10.26 -8.36 10.67
CA GLU A 77 10.74 -7.04 11.13
C GLU A 77 9.62 -6.02 11.41
N TYR A 78 8.35 -6.35 11.13
CA TYR A 78 7.17 -5.47 11.33
C TYR A 78 6.17 -6.00 12.35
#